data_AF-A0A2V9S2M8-F1
#
_entry.id   AF-A0A2V9S2M8-F1
#
_cell.length_a   1.000
_cell.length_b   1.000
_cell.length_c   1.000
_cell.angle_alpha   90.00
_cell.angle_beta   90.00
_cell.angle_gamma   90.00
#
_symmetry.space_group_name_H-M   'P 1'
#
loop_
_entity.id
_entity.type
_entity.pdbx_description
1 polymer ?
#
loop_
_entity_poly.entity_id
_entity_poly.type
_entity_poly.pdbx_seq_one_letter_code
_entity_poly.pdbx_strand_id
1 'polypeptide(L)'
;MIVQHYRITAIALELARPSETSPDGVDQRRSKEQGRSAFVVDPNSSATGQPYAGTVFNPYDTSQGLADVCITNPDTAGNVAPDGIPDGFVTPVRTYKAVEVEISKSFNNGWQMRTNYRWSTLAGNYEGAFRNDNGQSDPSISSLFDFTPGSLNMLGNQFAVGFLNTDRRHIFNNFISYTFSRSFLRNLTLGTGVRIESGIPVNDLRAHPVYQNGGEIPVGGRGALGRTSTLGEGDIHTEYMVRLGERHSLQFGADLFNVANQKTQLRVDQFHDASLGTPNFDFKLPRGSGNIGVAPAFQRPFNARLNVKWVF
;
A
#
# COMPACT_ATOMS: atom_id res chain seq x y z
N MET A 1 -5.49 19.30 -42.85
CA MET A 1 -5.10 19.64 -41.46
C MET A 1 -5.88 18.72 -40.52
N ILE A 2 -5.26 17.67 -39.97
CA ILE A 2 -5.95 16.72 -39.07
C ILE A 2 -5.73 17.19 -37.64
N VAL A 3 -6.79 17.70 -37.00
CA VAL A 3 -6.76 18.11 -35.60
C VAL A 3 -6.77 16.87 -34.72
N GLN A 4 -5.65 16.56 -34.07
CA GLN A 4 -5.59 15.51 -33.07
C GLN A 4 -6.12 16.06 -31.75
N HIS A 5 -7.12 15.39 -31.18
CA HIS A 5 -7.68 15.74 -29.88
C HIS A 5 -7.00 14.87 -28.81
N TYR A 6 -6.37 15.52 -27.84
CA TYR A 6 -5.84 14.91 -26.63
C TYR A 6 -6.71 15.36 -25.47
N ARG A 7 -7.06 14.45 -24.57
CA ARG A 7 -7.66 14.81 -23.28
C ARG A 7 -6.59 14.71 -22.22
N ILE A 8 -6.39 15.80 -21.50
CA ILE A 8 -5.57 15.84 -20.29
C ILE A 8 -6.53 16.07 -19.14
N THR A 9 -6.51 15.17 -18.16
CA THR A 9 -7.32 15.29 -16.94
C THR A 9 -6.38 15.28 -15.75
N ALA A 10 -6.49 16.28 -14.88
CA ALA A 10 -5.81 16.31 -13.59
C ALA A 10 -6.86 16.13 -12.48
N ILE A 11 -6.65 15.17 -11.58
CA ILE A 11 -7.54 14.89 -10.46
C ILE A 11 -6.71 14.95 -9.17
N ALA A 12 -7.14 15.78 -8.23
CA ALA A 12 -6.67 15.73 -6.85
C ALA A 12 -7.74 15.04 -6.00
N LEU A 13 -7.35 13.96 -5.32
CA LEU A 13 -8.25 13.20 -4.45
C LEU A 13 -7.68 13.20 -3.03
N GLU A 14 -8.50 13.61 -2.07
CA GLU A 14 -8.26 13.43 -0.65
C GLU A 14 -9.40 12.59 -0.09
N LEU A 15 -9.09 11.34 0.27
CA LEU A 15 -9.99 10.47 1.00
C LEU A 15 -9.50 10.43 2.44
N ALA A 16 -10.05 11.33 3.25
CA ALA A 16 -10.07 11.19 4.69
C ALA A 16 -11.41 10.56 5.06
N ARG A 17 -11.41 9.43 5.76
CA ARG A 17 -12.63 9.05 6.49
C ARG A 17 -12.75 10.01 7.67
N PRO A 18 -13.88 10.72 7.83
CA PRO A 18 -14.19 11.32 9.12
C PRO A 18 -14.15 10.19 10.16
N SER A 19 -13.56 10.47 11.32
CA SER A 19 -13.79 9.66 12.51
C SER A 19 -15.29 9.45 12.64
N GLU A 20 -15.74 8.20 12.78
CA GLU A 20 -17.10 7.94 13.23
C GLU A 20 -17.31 8.80 14.47
N THR A 21 -18.36 9.61 14.40
CA THR A 21 -18.77 10.53 15.44
C THR A 21 -18.85 9.78 16.76
N SER A 22 -18.04 10.21 17.74
CA SER A 22 -18.40 10.03 19.14
C SER A 22 -19.84 10.53 19.34
N PRO A 23 -20.66 9.93 20.23
CA PRO A 23 -22.05 10.34 20.46
C PRO A 23 -22.24 11.80 20.91
N ASP A 24 -21.17 12.54 21.13
CA ASP A 24 -21.21 13.84 21.79
C ASP A 24 -21.05 14.98 20.79
N GLY A 25 -22.18 15.64 20.50
CA GLY A 25 -22.30 16.80 19.62
C GLY A 25 -21.58 18.06 20.10
N VAL A 26 -20.24 18.03 20.17
CA VAL A 26 -19.40 19.21 20.40
C VAL A 26 -18.75 19.63 19.07
N ASP A 27 -19.22 20.76 18.55
CA ASP A 27 -18.77 21.38 17.29
C ASP A 27 -17.31 21.87 17.39
N GLN A 28 -16.37 21.13 16.79
CA GLN A 28 -14.96 21.54 16.68
C GLN A 28 -14.69 22.57 15.54
N ARG A 29 -15.72 23.23 14.97
CA ARG A 29 -15.54 24.21 13.88
C ARG A 29 -14.75 25.47 14.25
N ARG A 30 -14.34 25.68 15.51
CA ARG A 30 -13.68 26.92 15.95
C ARG A 30 -12.15 26.96 15.84
N SER A 31 -11.48 25.93 15.31
CA SER A 31 -10.01 25.94 15.12
C SER A 31 -9.55 25.97 13.65
N LYS A 32 -10.44 26.21 12.68
CA LYS A 32 -10.15 26.08 11.25
C LYS A 32 -9.42 27.25 10.57
N GLU A 33 -8.95 28.27 11.30
CA GLU A 33 -8.17 29.38 10.73
C GLU A 33 -6.84 29.57 11.46
N GLN A 34 -5.91 28.64 11.27
CA GLN A 34 -4.46 28.93 11.28
C GLN A 34 -3.69 27.66 10.86
N GLY A 35 -2.92 27.75 9.77
CA GLY A 35 -1.96 26.71 9.39
C GLY A 35 -2.07 26.18 7.97
N ARG A 36 -1.90 27.04 6.96
CA ARG A 36 -1.26 26.59 5.71
C ARG A 36 0.22 26.37 6.03
N SER A 37 0.62 25.14 6.31
CA SER A 37 2.02 24.76 6.46
C SER A 37 2.37 23.63 5.49
N ALA A 38 3.38 23.89 4.67
CA ALA A 38 4.09 22.87 3.92
C ALA A 38 4.57 21.78 4.88
N PHE A 39 4.64 20.54 4.39
CA PHE A 39 5.23 19.42 5.11
C PHE A 39 6.73 19.70 5.33
N VAL A 40 7.03 20.35 6.45
CA VAL A 40 8.34 20.46 7.05
C VAL A 40 8.34 19.44 8.18
N VAL A 41 9.26 18.49 8.15
CA VAL A 41 9.60 17.70 9.33
C VAL A 41 10.17 18.69 10.33
N ASP A 42 9.38 19.08 11.31
CA ASP A 42 9.83 19.95 12.39
C ASP A 42 10.77 19.12 13.29
N PRO A 43 12.07 19.45 13.38
CA PRO A 43 12.99 18.71 14.23
C PRO A 43 12.75 18.93 15.73
N ASN A 44 11.86 19.86 16.10
CA ASN A 44 11.73 20.35 17.48
C ASN A 44 10.27 20.48 17.97
N SER A 45 9.32 19.69 17.45
CA SER A 45 8.00 19.59 18.10
C SER A 45 8.12 18.84 19.42
N SER A 46 8.40 19.61 20.47
CA SER A 46 8.42 19.21 21.86
C SER A 46 6.99 18.93 22.33
N ALA A 47 6.50 17.72 22.06
CA ALA A 47 5.55 17.10 22.97
C ALA A 47 6.30 16.89 24.29
N THR A 48 6.11 17.81 25.23
CA THR A 48 6.66 17.74 26.59
C THR A 48 5.94 16.63 27.37
N GLY A 49 6.34 15.40 27.07
CA GLY A 49 6.41 14.28 27.97
C GLY A 49 7.77 13.68 27.69
N GLN A 50 8.75 13.97 28.54
CA GLN A 50 10.10 13.41 28.44
C GLN A 50 10.02 11.92 28.11
N PRO A 51 10.68 11.40 27.06
CA PRO A 51 10.94 9.97 27.03
C PRO A 51 11.70 9.70 28.32
N TYR A 52 11.27 8.74 29.13
CA TYR A 52 12.10 8.27 30.24
C TYR A 52 13.47 7.92 29.63
N ALA A 53 14.41 8.83 29.83
CA ALA A 53 15.76 8.74 29.31
C ALA A 53 16.43 7.60 30.05
N GLY A 54 16.51 6.43 29.41
CA GLY A 54 17.29 5.32 29.94
C GLY A 54 16.80 3.91 29.58
N THR A 55 15.54 3.71 29.20
CA THR A 55 15.09 2.38 28.77
C THR A 55 14.99 2.34 27.25
N VAL A 56 16.04 1.81 26.63
CA VAL A 56 15.91 1.12 25.34
C VAL A 56 14.63 0.30 25.40
N PHE A 57 13.76 0.41 24.39
CA PHE A 57 12.62 -0.49 24.19
C PHE A 57 13.11 -1.92 24.45
N ASN A 58 12.80 -2.48 25.62
CA ASN A 58 13.08 -3.86 25.94
C ASN A 58 11.74 -4.58 25.99
N PRO A 59 11.25 -5.10 24.85
CA PRO A 59 10.03 -5.90 24.84
C PRO A 59 10.18 -7.17 25.69
N TYR A 60 11.40 -7.49 26.14
CA TYR A 60 11.75 -8.69 26.91
C TYR A 60 11.80 -8.47 28.42
N ASP A 61 11.49 -7.27 28.92
CA ASP A 61 11.33 -7.06 30.36
C ASP A 61 9.94 -7.55 30.82
N THR A 62 9.90 -8.81 31.27
CA THR A 62 8.70 -9.48 31.78
C THR A 62 8.46 -9.20 33.28
N SER A 63 9.28 -8.37 33.92
CA SER A 63 9.11 -8.02 35.34
C SER A 63 7.98 -7.01 35.59
N GLN A 64 7.42 -6.43 34.53
CA GLN A 64 6.34 -5.43 34.57
C GLN A 64 4.95 -6.07 34.53
N GLY A 65 3.99 -5.50 35.26
CA GLY A 65 2.62 -5.98 35.27
C GLY A 65 1.93 -5.79 33.91
N LEU A 66 1.12 -6.77 33.46
CA LEU A 66 0.40 -6.70 32.19
C LEU A 66 -0.51 -5.48 32.07
N ALA A 67 -1.09 -5.02 33.18
CA ALA A 67 -1.90 -3.80 33.20
C ALA A 67 -1.09 -2.57 32.77
N ASP A 68 0.15 -2.43 33.25
CA ASP A 68 1.01 -1.29 32.93
C ASP A 68 1.49 -1.29 31.47
N VAL A 69 1.60 -2.48 30.88
CA VAL A 69 1.98 -2.67 29.46
C VAL A 69 0.84 -2.36 28.50
N CYS A 70 -0.41 -2.67 28.88
CA CYS A 70 -1.53 -2.74 27.93
C CYS A 70 -2.62 -1.70 28.15
N ILE A 71 -2.70 -1.13 29.36
CA ILE A 71 -3.78 -0.27 29.80
C ILE A 71 -3.20 1.09 30.20
N THR A 72 -3.57 2.13 29.47
CA THR A 72 -3.19 3.52 29.75
C THR A 72 -4.01 4.07 30.91
N ASN A 73 -5.29 3.72 31.00
CA ASN A 73 -6.18 4.14 32.08
C ASN A 73 -6.85 2.92 32.75
N PRO A 74 -6.31 2.41 33.88
CA PRO A 74 -6.87 1.25 34.56
C PRO A 74 -8.23 1.53 35.21
N ASP A 75 -8.56 2.80 35.48
CA ASP A 75 -9.81 3.19 36.14
C ASP A 75 -11.03 3.07 35.22
N THR A 76 -10.82 3.03 33.90
CA THR A 76 -11.89 2.98 32.90
C THR A 76 -11.85 1.73 32.03
N ALA A 77 -10.71 1.02 32.02
CA ALA A 77 -10.54 -0.18 31.21
C ALA A 77 -11.54 -1.29 31.55
N GLY A 78 -12.32 -1.72 30.55
CA GLY A 78 -13.26 -2.84 30.67
C GLY A 78 -14.60 -2.47 31.32
N ASN A 79 -14.90 -1.17 31.49
CA ASN A 79 -16.22 -0.72 31.92
C ASN A 79 -17.27 -1.09 30.86
N VAL A 80 -18.29 -1.85 31.29
CA VAL A 80 -19.40 -2.29 30.41
C VAL A 80 -20.40 -1.17 30.12
N ALA A 81 -20.32 -0.05 30.83
CA ALA A 81 -21.17 1.12 30.65
C ALA A 81 -20.32 2.33 30.24
N PRO A 82 -20.77 3.17 29.29
CA PRO A 82 -20.10 4.41 28.95
C PRO A 82 -20.04 5.33 30.18
N ASP A 83 -18.83 5.72 30.59
CA ASP A 83 -18.57 6.62 31.72
C ASP A 83 -18.16 8.04 31.26
N GLY A 84 -18.00 8.24 29.95
CA GLY A 84 -17.60 9.52 29.36
C GLY A 84 -16.11 9.84 29.55
N ILE A 85 -15.31 8.89 30.05
CA ILE A 85 -13.88 9.07 30.28
C ILE A 85 -13.12 8.27 29.20
N PRO A 86 -12.13 8.89 28.52
CA PRO A 86 -11.35 8.16 27.52
C PRO A 86 -10.51 7.02 28.11
N ASP A 87 -10.64 5.82 27.53
CA ASP A 87 -9.87 4.62 27.91
C ASP A 87 -8.39 4.66 27.51
N GLY A 88 -7.97 5.70 26.77
CA GLY A 88 -6.58 5.87 26.34
C GLY A 88 -6.25 5.22 24.99
N PHE A 89 -7.24 4.72 24.25
CA PHE A 89 -7.03 4.29 22.87
C PHE A 89 -6.61 5.47 21.98
N VAL A 90 -5.59 5.23 21.15
CA VAL A 90 -5.15 6.22 20.17
C VAL A 90 -6.18 6.31 19.06
N THR A 91 -6.47 7.53 18.58
CA THR A 91 -7.37 7.71 17.44
C THR A 91 -6.83 7.00 16.19
N PRO A 92 -7.62 6.11 15.56
CA PRO A 92 -7.21 5.49 14.31
C PRO A 92 -7.28 6.51 13.17
N VAL A 93 -6.17 6.69 12.46
CA VAL A 93 -6.02 7.61 11.33
C VAL A 93 -5.56 6.84 10.11
N ARG A 94 -6.24 7.10 8.99
CA ARG A 94 -5.88 6.59 7.65
C ARG A 94 -6.21 7.64 6.60
N THR A 95 -5.18 8.22 6.02
CA THR A 95 -5.32 9.33 5.07
C THR A 95 -4.70 8.95 3.74
N TYR A 96 -5.53 8.99 2.68
CA TYR A 96 -5.06 8.84 1.31
C TYR A 96 -5.13 10.18 0.58
N LYS A 97 -4.01 10.60 0.00
CA LYS A 97 -3.91 11.78 -0.87
C LYS A 97 -3.28 11.39 -2.19
N ALA A 98 -3.82 11.90 -3.29
CA ALA A 98 -3.26 11.65 -4.60
C ALA A 98 -3.43 12.84 -5.54
N VAL A 99 -2.45 13.01 -6.41
CA VAL A 99 -2.54 13.81 -7.63
C VAL A 99 -2.31 12.86 -8.80
N GLU A 100 -3.26 12.85 -9.73
CA GLU A 100 -3.19 12.02 -10.92
C GLU A 100 -3.31 12.87 -12.18
N VAL A 101 -2.44 12.59 -13.14
CA VAL A 101 -2.47 13.17 -14.48
C VAL A 101 -2.73 12.04 -15.48
N GLU A 102 -3.82 12.15 -16.22
CA GLU A 102 -4.16 11.24 -17.30
C GLU A 102 -4.05 11.94 -18.65
N ILE A 103 -3.41 11.27 -19.60
CA ILE A 103 -3.36 11.67 -21.01
C ILE A 103 -3.97 10.54 -21.83
N SER A 104 -5.03 10.84 -22.58
CA SER A 104 -5.65 9.89 -23.48
C SER A 104 -5.79 10.42 -24.90
N LYS A 105 -5.57 9.50 -25.84
CA LYS A 105 -5.87 9.68 -27.26
C LYS A 105 -6.83 8.57 -27.69
N SER A 106 -7.97 8.98 -28.21
CA SER A 106 -8.93 8.08 -28.84
C SER A 106 -8.37 7.48 -30.15
N PHE A 107 -8.79 6.26 -30.46
CA PHE A 107 -8.33 5.56 -31.67
C PHE A 107 -8.63 6.38 -32.93
N ASN A 108 -7.58 6.84 -33.60
CA ASN A 108 -7.67 7.54 -34.87
C ASN A 108 -6.35 7.40 -35.64
N ASN A 109 -6.42 7.36 -36.97
CA ASN A 109 -5.27 7.13 -37.85
C ASN A 109 -4.45 5.89 -37.46
N GLY A 110 -5.15 4.84 -37.05
CA GLY A 110 -4.56 3.55 -36.71
C GLY A 110 -3.99 3.44 -35.30
N TRP A 111 -4.07 4.46 -34.43
CA TRP A 111 -3.53 4.33 -33.07
C TRP A 111 -4.32 5.02 -31.97
N GLN A 112 -4.15 4.50 -30.76
CA GLN A 112 -4.67 5.03 -29.51
C GLN A 112 -3.61 4.97 -28.42
N MET A 113 -3.81 5.77 -27.38
CA MET A 113 -2.93 5.79 -26.21
C MET A 113 -3.72 6.12 -24.95
N ARG A 114 -3.34 5.50 -23.84
CA ARG A 114 -3.72 5.92 -22.49
C ARG A 114 -2.50 5.91 -21.59
N THR A 115 -2.25 7.02 -20.92
CA THR A 115 -1.15 7.19 -19.98
C THR A 115 -1.71 7.78 -18.70
N ASN A 116 -1.30 7.26 -17.56
CA ASN A 116 -1.51 7.92 -16.28
C ASN A 116 -0.22 7.98 -15.47
N TYR A 117 -0.10 9.04 -14.69
CA TYR A 117 0.88 9.16 -13.65
C TYR A 117 0.18 9.60 -12.37
N ARG A 118 0.34 8.82 -11.31
CA ARG A 118 -0.18 9.09 -9.98
C ARG A 118 0.96 9.28 -9.01
N TRP A 119 0.94 10.41 -8.32
CA TRP A 119 1.71 10.65 -7.12
C TRP A 119 0.77 10.58 -5.93
N SER A 120 0.98 9.62 -5.03
CA SER A 120 0.07 9.39 -3.90
C SER A 120 0.78 9.09 -2.59
N THR A 121 0.06 9.32 -1.49
CA THR A 121 0.45 8.98 -0.13
C THR A 121 -0.69 8.27 0.57
N LEU A 122 -0.41 7.14 1.19
CA LEU A 122 -1.25 6.46 2.14
C LEU A 122 -0.51 6.37 3.47
N ALA A 123 -0.94 7.17 4.45
CA ALA A 123 -0.30 7.23 5.77
C ALA A 123 -1.33 7.18 6.89
N GLY A 124 -0.91 6.68 8.04
CA GLY A 124 -1.78 6.44 9.18
C GLY A 124 -1.15 5.50 10.20
N ASN A 125 -1.93 5.20 11.23
CA ASN A 125 -1.64 4.13 12.20
C ASN A 125 -2.62 2.96 12.06
N TYR A 126 -3.68 3.11 11.25
CA TYR A 126 -4.72 2.12 11.00
C TYR A 126 -4.83 1.79 9.51
N GLU A 127 -4.77 0.52 9.15
CA GLU A 127 -4.80 0.09 7.74
C GLU A 127 -6.20 -0.35 7.24
N GLY A 128 -7.09 -0.71 8.15
CA GLY A 128 -8.44 -1.20 7.85
C GLY A 128 -8.81 -2.41 8.68
N ALA A 129 -9.81 -3.17 8.21
CA ALA A 129 -10.33 -4.34 8.93
C ALA A 129 -9.35 -5.52 9.03
N PHE A 130 -8.35 -5.58 8.14
CA PHE A 130 -7.34 -6.63 8.07
C PHE A 130 -5.97 -6.07 8.45
N ARG A 131 -5.08 -6.89 9.03
CA ARG A 131 -3.67 -6.53 9.15
C ARG A 131 -2.83 -7.11 8.03
N ASN A 132 -2.71 -6.37 6.93
CA ASN A 132 -1.97 -6.84 5.77
C ASN A 132 -0.44 -6.75 5.98
N ASP A 133 0.02 -6.04 7.01
CA ASP A 133 1.46 -5.91 7.32
C ASP A 133 2.03 -7.16 7.99
N ASN A 134 1.23 -7.82 8.84
CA ASN A 134 1.59 -9.07 9.51
C ASN A 134 0.92 -10.33 8.91
N GLY A 135 -0.08 -10.15 8.04
CA GLY A 135 -0.77 -11.24 7.35
C GLY A 135 -1.99 -11.79 8.09
N GLN A 136 -2.48 -11.11 9.13
CA GLN A 136 -3.73 -11.45 9.80
C GLN A 136 -4.92 -11.26 8.84
N SER A 137 -5.63 -12.35 8.53
CA SER A 137 -6.71 -12.40 7.55
C SER A 137 -8.12 -12.32 8.16
N ASP A 138 -8.24 -11.92 9.42
CA ASP A 138 -9.47 -12.09 10.19
C ASP A 138 -10.09 -10.71 10.50
N PRO A 139 -11.09 -10.28 9.71
CA PRO A 139 -11.59 -8.92 9.79
C PRO A 139 -12.32 -8.68 11.11
N SER A 140 -12.15 -7.49 11.68
CA SER A 140 -12.78 -7.07 12.94
C SER A 140 -12.25 -7.74 14.22
N ILE A 141 -11.22 -8.58 14.13
CA ILE A 141 -10.48 -9.12 15.28
C ILE A 141 -8.97 -8.78 15.18
N SER A 142 -8.70 -7.55 14.72
CA SER A 142 -7.34 -7.09 14.47
C SER A 142 -6.57 -6.83 15.75
N SER A 143 -5.36 -7.40 15.86
CA SER A 143 -4.46 -7.17 17.00
C SER A 143 -4.03 -5.71 17.19
N LEU A 144 -4.29 -4.85 16.21
CA LEU A 144 -3.74 -3.50 16.12
C LEU A 144 -4.26 -2.55 17.19
N PHE A 145 -5.49 -2.76 17.66
CA PHE A 145 -6.17 -1.92 18.66
C PHE A 145 -6.82 -2.75 19.77
N ASP A 146 -6.29 -3.95 20.07
CA ASP A 146 -6.77 -4.76 21.20
C ASP A 146 -6.34 -4.18 22.56
N PHE A 147 -5.21 -3.45 22.57
CA PHE A 147 -4.65 -2.80 23.74
C PHE A 147 -4.46 -1.30 23.50
N THR A 148 -4.30 -0.55 24.57
CA THR A 148 -3.85 0.84 24.53
C THR A 148 -2.31 0.90 24.53
N PRO A 149 -1.66 2.08 24.42
CA PRO A 149 -0.21 2.17 24.57
C PRO A 149 0.35 1.62 25.89
N GLY A 150 -0.49 1.50 26.92
CA GLY A 150 -0.09 1.20 28.29
C GLY A 150 0.35 2.45 29.05
N SER A 151 0.37 2.39 30.38
CA SER A 151 0.92 3.45 31.23
C SER A 151 2.44 3.59 31.03
N LEU A 152 3.12 2.49 30.71
CA LEU A 152 4.56 2.46 30.38
C LEU A 152 4.86 2.79 28.90
N ASN A 153 3.83 3.02 28.08
CA ASN A 153 3.94 3.31 26.65
C ASN A 153 4.73 2.24 25.85
N MET A 154 4.79 1.01 26.33
CA MET A 154 5.53 -0.09 25.67
C MET A 154 4.92 -0.47 24.33
N LEU A 155 3.62 -0.24 24.14
CA LEU A 155 2.92 -0.45 22.87
C LEU A 155 2.81 0.84 22.03
N GLY A 156 3.43 1.95 22.44
CA GLY A 156 3.30 3.24 21.75
C GLY A 156 3.67 3.21 20.26
N ASN A 157 4.70 2.43 19.89
CA ASN A 157 5.11 2.26 18.49
C ASN A 157 4.04 1.58 17.63
N GLN A 158 3.15 0.78 18.21
CA GLN A 158 2.02 0.15 17.51
C GLN A 158 1.07 1.18 16.88
N PHE A 159 0.94 2.34 17.53
CA PHE A 159 0.06 3.43 17.13
C PHE A 159 0.77 4.57 16.41
N ALA A 160 2.08 4.44 16.17
CA ALA A 160 2.85 5.45 15.47
C ALA A 160 2.34 5.63 14.03
N VAL A 161 2.13 6.88 13.63
CA VAL A 161 1.69 7.24 12.29
C VAL A 161 2.88 7.17 11.32
N GLY A 162 2.68 6.50 10.18
CA GLY A 162 3.67 6.44 9.12
C GLY A 162 3.08 5.93 7.81
N PHE A 163 3.93 5.59 6.84
CA PHE A 163 3.43 5.05 5.56
C PHE A 163 2.89 3.64 5.76
N LEU A 164 1.66 3.40 5.29
CA LEU A 164 1.05 2.09 5.38
C LEU A 164 1.65 1.14 4.33
N ASN A 165 1.68 -0.15 4.63
CA ASN A 165 2.17 -1.25 3.77
C ASN A 165 1.69 -1.26 2.31
N THR A 166 0.49 -0.72 2.04
CA THR A 166 -0.10 -0.63 0.69
C THR A 166 0.15 0.72 0.01
N ASP A 167 0.89 1.62 0.66
CA ASP A 167 1.30 2.89 0.06
C ASP A 167 2.15 2.65 -1.19
N ARG A 168 1.86 3.45 -2.22
CA ARG A 168 2.60 3.51 -3.47
C ARG A 168 2.80 4.97 -3.83
N ARG A 169 4.06 5.40 -3.74
CA ARG A 169 4.39 6.82 -3.89
C ARG A 169 4.21 7.29 -5.33
N HIS A 170 4.77 6.57 -6.31
CA HIS A 170 4.65 6.87 -7.72
C HIS A 170 4.14 5.66 -8.47
N ILE A 171 3.14 5.86 -9.32
CA ILE A 171 2.65 4.87 -10.27
C ILE A 171 2.57 5.53 -11.64
N PHE A 172 3.21 4.93 -12.62
CA PHE A 172 3.13 5.32 -14.02
C PHE A 172 2.64 4.13 -14.82
N ASN A 173 1.62 4.37 -15.65
CA ASN A 173 1.16 3.38 -16.62
C ASN A 173 1.09 4.03 -17.99
N ASN A 174 1.53 3.32 -19.02
CA ASN A 174 1.38 3.73 -20.41
C ASN A 174 0.96 2.54 -21.27
N PHE A 175 -0.06 2.78 -22.08
CA PHE A 175 -0.59 1.82 -23.04
C PHE A 175 -0.71 2.49 -24.40
N ILE A 176 -0.08 1.90 -25.40
CA ILE A 176 -0.14 2.35 -26.79
C ILE A 176 -0.58 1.17 -27.64
N SER A 177 -1.45 1.42 -28.62
CA SER A 177 -1.81 0.40 -29.61
C SER A 177 -1.84 1.03 -30.99
N TYR A 178 -1.26 0.33 -31.97
CA TYR A 178 -1.20 0.70 -33.37
C TYR A 178 -1.70 -0.46 -34.24
N THR A 179 -2.62 -0.17 -35.15
CA THR A 179 -3.16 -1.12 -36.13
C THR A 179 -2.76 -0.68 -37.53
N PHE A 180 -2.06 -1.55 -38.24
CA PHE A 180 -1.62 -1.33 -39.60
C PHE A 180 -2.82 -1.38 -40.55
N SER A 181 -3.13 -0.23 -41.15
CA SER A 181 -4.25 -0.08 -42.10
C SER A 181 -3.86 -0.28 -43.55
N ARG A 182 -2.57 -0.20 -43.87
CA ARG A 182 -1.98 -0.30 -45.21
C ARG A 182 -0.67 -1.10 -45.12
N SER A 183 -0.20 -1.66 -46.24
CA SER A 183 0.95 -2.58 -46.37
C SER A 183 0.58 -4.08 -46.26
N PHE A 184 1.59 -4.94 -46.43
CA PHE A 184 1.49 -6.39 -46.29
C PHE A 184 1.15 -6.84 -44.85
N LEU A 185 1.31 -5.95 -43.86
CA LEU A 185 0.94 -6.17 -42.45
C LEU A 185 -0.51 -5.72 -42.13
N ARG A 186 -1.38 -5.55 -43.13
CA ARG A 186 -2.75 -5.06 -42.91
C ARG A 186 -3.50 -5.93 -41.90
N ASN A 187 -4.19 -5.28 -40.95
CA ASN A 187 -4.87 -5.92 -39.80
C ASN A 187 -3.94 -6.55 -38.75
N LEU A 188 -2.64 -6.25 -38.79
CA LEU A 188 -1.77 -6.44 -37.63
C LEU A 188 -2.02 -5.31 -36.63
N THR A 189 -2.20 -5.66 -35.38
CA THR A 189 -2.26 -4.75 -34.24
C THR A 189 -1.07 -5.03 -33.34
N LEU A 190 -0.28 -4.01 -33.05
CA LEU A 190 0.77 -4.04 -32.03
C LEU A 190 0.32 -3.19 -30.85
N GLY A 191 0.59 -3.67 -29.65
CA GLY A 191 0.34 -2.97 -28.41
C GLY A 191 1.55 -3.02 -27.49
N THR A 192 1.70 -1.98 -26.67
CA THR A 192 2.67 -1.95 -25.58
C THR A 192 1.96 -1.62 -24.28
N GLY A 193 2.41 -2.24 -23.19
CA GLY A 193 2.05 -1.89 -21.83
C GLY A 193 3.30 -1.60 -21.03
N VAL A 194 3.37 -0.47 -20.35
CA VAL A 194 4.47 -0.15 -19.44
C VAL A 194 3.87 0.21 -18.10
N ARG A 195 4.38 -0.42 -17.04
CA ARG A 195 4.03 -0.11 -15.65
C ARG A 195 5.30 0.13 -14.84
N ILE A 196 5.36 1.25 -14.15
CA ILE A 196 6.42 1.57 -13.20
C ILE A 196 5.76 1.96 -11.88
N GLU A 197 6.15 1.31 -10.80
CA GLU A 197 5.54 1.48 -9.49
C GLU A 197 6.60 1.49 -8.40
N SER A 198 6.63 2.55 -7.59
CA SER A 198 7.50 2.59 -6.42
C SER A 198 7.23 1.41 -5.49
N GLY A 199 8.28 0.88 -4.87
CA GLY A 199 8.11 -0.21 -3.90
C GLY A 199 7.30 0.18 -2.67
N ILE A 200 7.15 -0.77 -1.76
CA ILE A 200 6.24 -0.72 -0.62
C ILE A 200 7.01 -0.32 0.63
N PRO A 201 6.44 0.43 1.59
CA PRO A 201 7.12 0.71 2.86
C PRO A 201 7.49 -0.57 3.61
N VAL A 202 8.65 -0.57 4.25
CA VAL A 202 9.16 -1.69 5.03
C VAL A 202 9.15 -1.31 6.51
N ASN A 203 8.46 -2.10 7.31
CA ASN A 203 8.37 -1.98 8.77
C ASN A 203 9.43 -2.85 9.45
N ASP A 204 9.79 -2.47 10.67
CA ASP A 204 10.56 -3.28 11.60
C ASP A 204 9.60 -3.90 12.63
N LEU A 205 8.94 -5.01 12.29
CA LEU A 205 7.89 -5.59 13.13
C LEU A 205 8.49 -6.47 14.23
N ARG A 206 8.32 -6.07 15.49
CA ARG A 206 8.74 -6.81 16.69
C ARG A 206 7.62 -7.68 17.24
N ALA A 207 8.00 -8.59 18.12
CA ALA A 207 7.05 -9.38 18.88
C ALA A 207 6.23 -8.52 19.84
N HIS A 208 4.98 -8.92 20.08
CA HIS A 208 4.13 -8.29 21.08
C HIS A 208 4.39 -8.91 22.46
N PRO A 209 4.54 -8.12 23.54
CA PRO A 209 4.84 -8.65 24.87
C PRO A 209 3.74 -9.56 25.43
N VAL A 210 2.46 -9.28 25.11
CA VAL A 210 1.31 -10.12 25.53
C VAL A 210 1.10 -11.35 24.66
N TYR A 211 1.00 -11.19 23.34
CA TYR A 211 0.75 -12.29 22.42
C TYR A 211 1.98 -13.18 22.19
N GLN A 212 3.16 -12.65 22.50
CA GLN A 212 4.47 -13.33 22.38
C GLN A 212 4.84 -13.78 20.96
N ASN A 213 4.01 -13.48 19.96
CA ASN A 213 4.26 -13.73 18.55
C ASN A 213 4.99 -12.55 17.89
N GLY A 214 5.80 -12.83 16.88
CA GLY A 214 6.41 -11.83 16.01
C GLY A 214 5.40 -11.10 15.11
N GLY A 215 5.81 -9.95 14.56
CA GLY A 215 5.05 -9.28 13.50
C GLY A 215 4.06 -8.20 13.94
N GLU A 216 4.09 -7.74 15.18
CA GLU A 216 2.99 -6.93 15.74
C GLU A 216 3.30 -5.43 15.82
N ILE A 217 4.48 -5.08 16.35
CA ILE A 217 4.83 -3.69 16.72
C ILE A 217 5.84 -3.13 15.71
N PRO A 218 5.49 -2.12 14.89
CA PRO A 218 6.39 -1.46 13.95
C PRO A 218 7.31 -0.47 14.67
N VAL A 219 8.43 -0.95 15.20
CA VAL A 219 9.38 -0.13 15.95
C VAL A 219 10.06 0.90 15.04
N GLY A 220 10.21 2.12 15.55
CA GLY A 220 10.69 3.26 14.76
C GLY A 220 9.61 3.90 13.89
N GLY A 221 8.37 3.41 13.97
CA GLY A 221 7.23 3.86 13.19
C GLY A 221 7.02 3.08 11.90
N ARG A 222 5.85 3.29 11.28
CA ARG A 222 5.48 2.60 10.05
C ARG A 222 6.30 3.10 8.85
N GLY A 223 6.95 2.18 8.15
CA GLY A 223 7.85 2.45 7.02
C GLY A 223 9.26 2.85 7.42
N ALA A 224 9.69 2.64 8.67
CA ALA A 224 10.99 3.06 9.20
C ALA A 224 12.20 2.50 8.44
N LEU A 225 12.06 1.34 7.79
CA LEU A 225 13.16 0.70 7.05
C LEU A 225 13.21 1.10 5.57
N GLY A 226 12.50 2.15 5.19
CA GLY A 226 12.44 2.63 3.81
C GLY A 226 11.43 1.86 2.98
N ARG A 227 11.77 1.54 1.73
CA ARG A 227 10.86 0.89 0.77
C ARG A 227 11.56 -0.24 0.01
N THR A 228 10.77 -1.20 -0.47
CA THR A 228 11.27 -2.18 -1.44
C THR A 228 11.62 -1.52 -2.78
N SER A 229 12.27 -2.28 -3.66
CA SER A 229 12.69 -1.79 -4.98
C SER A 229 11.49 -1.39 -5.85
N THR A 230 11.69 -0.40 -6.72
CA THR A 230 10.72 0.01 -7.74
C THR A 230 10.50 -1.12 -8.75
N LEU A 231 9.24 -1.50 -8.95
CA LEU A 231 8.79 -2.42 -9.98
C LEU A 231 8.75 -1.70 -11.32
N GLY A 232 9.35 -2.30 -12.35
CA GLY A 232 9.21 -1.91 -13.75
C GLY A 232 8.83 -3.13 -14.59
N GLU A 233 7.81 -2.98 -15.43
CA GLU A 233 7.35 -4.04 -16.31
C GLU A 233 6.99 -3.44 -17.67
N GLY A 234 7.43 -4.12 -18.73
CA GLY A 234 7.19 -3.75 -20.11
C GLY A 234 6.67 -4.96 -20.87
N ASP A 235 5.48 -4.81 -21.44
CA ASP A 235 4.71 -5.85 -22.10
C ASP A 235 4.47 -5.49 -23.56
N ILE A 236 4.39 -6.51 -24.40
CA ILE A 236 4.08 -6.38 -25.81
C ILE A 236 2.88 -7.26 -26.13
N HIS A 237 1.95 -6.70 -26.89
CA HIS A 237 0.84 -7.42 -27.49
C HIS A 237 0.98 -7.38 -29.01
N THR A 238 0.71 -8.50 -29.66
CA THR A 238 0.58 -8.57 -31.11
C THR A 238 -0.64 -9.41 -31.48
N GLU A 239 -1.45 -8.92 -32.42
CA GLU A 239 -2.61 -9.64 -32.93
C GLU A 239 -2.69 -9.47 -34.43
N TYR A 240 -2.89 -10.57 -35.16
CA TYR A 240 -3.09 -10.57 -36.60
C TYR A 240 -4.42 -11.21 -36.97
N MET A 241 -5.26 -10.44 -37.67
CA MET A 241 -6.57 -10.91 -38.14
C MET A 241 -6.52 -11.32 -39.62
N VAL A 242 -6.77 -12.59 -39.87
CA VAL A 242 -6.98 -13.16 -41.20
C VAL A 242 -8.48 -13.23 -41.50
N ARG A 243 -8.90 -12.58 -42.58
CA ARG A 243 -10.26 -12.74 -43.11
C ARG A 243 -10.32 -13.99 -43.98
N LEU A 244 -11.16 -14.96 -43.63
CA LEU A 244 -11.37 -16.18 -44.40
C LEU A 244 -12.57 -16.08 -45.36
N GLY A 245 -13.43 -15.08 -45.16
CA GLY A 245 -14.59 -14.78 -45.99
C GLY A 245 -15.30 -13.52 -45.48
N GLU A 246 -16.54 -13.31 -45.90
CA GLU A 246 -17.33 -12.16 -45.46
C GLU A 246 -17.82 -12.26 -44.01
N ARG A 247 -18.03 -13.48 -43.52
CA ARG A 247 -18.57 -13.75 -42.18
C ARG A 247 -17.54 -14.34 -41.21
N HIS A 248 -16.42 -14.86 -41.71
CA HIS A 248 -15.46 -15.59 -40.89
C HIS A 248 -14.11 -14.89 -40.84
N SER A 249 -13.57 -14.73 -39.64
CA SER A 249 -12.18 -14.32 -39.42
C SER A 249 -11.50 -15.16 -38.34
N LEU A 250 -10.20 -15.36 -38.52
CA LEU A 250 -9.31 -15.94 -37.51
C LEU A 250 -8.42 -14.83 -36.98
N GLN A 251 -8.30 -14.73 -35.67
CA GLN A 251 -7.40 -13.83 -34.96
C GLN A 251 -6.33 -14.68 -34.27
N PHE A 252 -5.08 -14.38 -34.56
CA PHE A 252 -3.92 -14.98 -33.89
C PHE A 252 -3.29 -13.91 -33.01
N GLY A 253 -3.26 -14.15 -31.70
CA GLY A 253 -2.72 -13.20 -30.73
C GLY A 253 -1.57 -13.80 -29.92
N ALA A 254 -0.63 -12.94 -29.56
CA ALA A 254 0.42 -13.23 -28.59
C ALA A 254 0.59 -12.05 -27.64
N ASP A 255 0.53 -12.34 -26.34
CA ASP A 255 0.90 -11.41 -25.26
C ASP A 255 2.24 -11.84 -24.68
N LEU A 256 3.17 -10.92 -24.58
CA LEU A 256 4.51 -11.10 -24.05
C LEU A 256 4.65 -10.21 -22.82
N PHE A 257 4.72 -10.80 -21.64
CA PHE A 257 4.79 -10.09 -20.36
C PHE A 257 6.22 -10.03 -19.85
N ASN A 258 6.62 -8.91 -19.24
CA ASN A 258 7.97 -8.66 -18.75
C ASN A 258 9.04 -8.99 -19.83
N VAL A 259 8.95 -8.36 -21.00
CA VAL A 259 9.80 -8.62 -22.18
C VAL A 259 11.28 -8.38 -21.88
N ALA A 260 11.59 -7.45 -20.98
CA ALA A 260 12.95 -7.19 -20.53
C ALA A 260 13.47 -8.24 -19.52
N ASN A 261 12.65 -9.23 -19.15
CA ASN A 261 12.94 -10.28 -18.18
C ASN A 261 13.58 -9.73 -16.89
N GLN A 262 13.09 -8.59 -16.42
CA GLN A 262 13.63 -7.96 -15.22
C GLN A 262 13.38 -8.89 -14.03
N LYS A 263 14.20 -8.78 -12.97
CA LYS A 263 13.97 -9.45 -11.68
C LYS A 263 14.04 -8.45 -10.52
N THR A 264 12.88 -8.02 -10.05
CA THR A 264 12.74 -7.09 -8.92
C THR A 264 12.20 -7.83 -7.70
N GLN A 265 12.80 -7.57 -6.54
CA GLN A 265 12.30 -8.03 -5.24
C GLN A 265 11.16 -7.13 -4.78
N LEU A 266 9.95 -7.69 -4.70
CA LEU A 266 8.73 -6.97 -4.37
C LEU A 266 8.46 -6.93 -2.86
N ARG A 267 8.91 -7.96 -2.14
CA ARG A 267 8.58 -8.18 -0.73
C ARG A 267 9.76 -8.76 0.04
N VAL A 268 9.80 -8.46 1.32
CA VAL A 268 10.74 -9.01 2.31
C VAL A 268 9.99 -9.50 3.53
N ASP A 269 10.62 -10.36 4.31
CA ASP A 269 10.16 -10.59 5.66
C ASP A 269 10.42 -9.35 6.51
N GLN A 270 9.35 -8.86 7.15
CA GLN A 270 9.37 -7.67 7.99
C GLN A 270 9.40 -8.03 9.48
N PHE A 271 9.35 -9.32 9.81
CA PHE A 271 9.32 -9.80 11.18
C PHE A 271 10.76 -9.87 11.66
N HIS A 272 11.11 -9.01 12.61
CA HIS A 272 12.45 -9.01 13.19
C HIS A 272 12.62 -10.14 14.19
N ASP A 273 11.55 -10.44 14.93
CA ASP A 273 11.51 -11.53 15.90
C ASP A 273 10.55 -12.61 15.39
N ALA A 274 10.90 -13.87 15.60
CA ALA A 274 9.99 -15.00 15.37
C ALA A 274 8.95 -15.09 16.50
N SER A 275 9.40 -14.81 17.72
CA SER A 275 8.60 -14.72 18.94
C SER A 275 9.34 -13.83 19.95
N LEU A 276 8.69 -13.50 21.07
CA LEU A 276 9.30 -12.71 22.11
C LEU A 276 10.62 -13.36 22.59
N GLY A 277 11.73 -12.65 22.42
CA GLY A 277 13.08 -13.05 22.85
C GLY A 277 13.83 -13.87 21.79
N THR A 278 13.18 -14.19 20.68
CA THR A 278 13.73 -15.07 19.63
C THR A 278 13.84 -14.32 18.31
N PRO A 279 15.07 -13.99 17.85
CA PRO A 279 15.28 -13.35 16.55
C PRO A 279 14.77 -14.19 15.37
N ASN A 280 14.27 -13.53 14.33
CA ASN A 280 13.96 -14.15 13.05
C ASN A 280 15.16 -14.06 12.10
N PHE A 281 15.72 -15.20 11.71
CA PHE A 281 16.85 -15.25 10.78
C PHE A 281 16.48 -14.87 9.33
N ASP A 282 15.19 -14.95 8.98
CA ASP A 282 14.70 -14.58 7.66
C ASP A 282 14.38 -13.08 7.53
N PHE A 283 14.57 -12.29 8.59
CA PHE A 283 14.34 -10.85 8.57
C PHE A 283 15.07 -10.17 7.40
N LYS A 284 14.33 -9.40 6.60
CA LYS A 284 14.75 -8.74 5.34
C LYS A 284 15.06 -9.68 4.17
N LEU A 285 14.99 -11.00 4.33
CA LEU A 285 15.09 -11.92 3.21
C LEU A 285 13.81 -11.88 2.35
N PRO A 286 13.88 -12.25 1.06
CA PRO A 286 12.70 -12.26 0.19
C PRO A 286 11.60 -13.18 0.73
N ARG A 287 10.37 -12.66 0.85
CA ARG A 287 9.22 -13.40 1.38
C ARG A 287 8.08 -13.48 0.39
N GLY A 288 7.61 -14.69 0.09
CA GLY A 288 6.46 -14.97 -0.77
C GLY A 288 6.74 -15.97 -1.88
N SER A 289 5.80 -16.88 -2.14
CA SER A 289 5.96 -17.98 -3.11
C SER A 289 5.21 -17.78 -4.43
N GLY A 290 4.27 -16.84 -4.50
CA GLY A 290 3.43 -16.65 -5.70
C GLY A 290 2.36 -17.73 -5.89
N ASN A 291 2.21 -18.64 -4.92
CA ASN A 291 1.12 -19.62 -4.88
C ASN A 291 -0.24 -18.92 -4.72
N ILE A 292 -1.33 -19.62 -5.00
CA ILE A 292 -2.69 -19.08 -4.81
C ILE A 292 -2.82 -18.55 -3.38
N GLY A 293 -3.20 -17.27 -3.25
CA GLY A 293 -3.35 -16.58 -1.96
C GLY A 293 -2.06 -16.03 -1.34
N VAL A 294 -0.87 -16.31 -1.91
CA VAL A 294 0.42 -15.83 -1.40
C VAL A 294 1.09 -14.93 -2.43
N ALA A 295 1.23 -13.65 -2.10
CA ALA A 295 1.94 -12.70 -2.96
C ALA A 295 3.39 -13.17 -3.23
N PRO A 296 3.92 -13.02 -4.46
CA PRO A 296 5.26 -13.47 -4.79
C PRO A 296 6.34 -12.54 -4.19
N ALA A 297 7.49 -13.11 -3.83
CA ALA A 297 8.65 -12.34 -3.37
C ALA A 297 9.30 -11.52 -4.50
N PHE A 298 9.25 -12.04 -5.73
CA PHE A 298 9.84 -11.44 -6.92
C PHE A 298 8.78 -11.22 -7.99
N GLN A 299 9.01 -10.25 -8.87
CA GLN A 299 8.18 -10.11 -10.07
C GLN A 299 8.27 -11.36 -10.95
N ARG A 300 7.20 -11.63 -11.69
CA ARG A 300 7.15 -12.79 -12.58
C ARG A 300 8.20 -12.63 -13.68
N PRO A 301 8.92 -13.70 -14.07
CA PRO A 301 9.83 -13.65 -15.20
C PRO A 301 9.05 -13.43 -16.50
N PHE A 302 9.79 -13.26 -17.59
CA PHE A 302 9.20 -13.29 -18.91
C PHE A 302 8.25 -14.48 -19.06
N ASN A 303 7.03 -14.20 -19.51
CA ASN A 303 6.06 -15.24 -19.83
C ASN A 303 5.21 -14.80 -21.01
N ALA A 304 4.71 -15.77 -21.77
CA ALA A 304 3.96 -15.52 -22.98
C ALA A 304 2.62 -16.24 -22.95
N ARG A 305 1.60 -15.61 -23.52
CA ARG A 305 0.27 -16.19 -23.74
C ARG A 305 -0.05 -16.13 -25.22
N LEU A 306 -0.34 -17.29 -25.81
CA LEU A 306 -0.81 -17.40 -27.18
C LEU A 306 -2.32 -17.60 -27.19
N ASN A 307 -3.01 -16.99 -28.16
CA ASN A 307 -4.43 -17.18 -28.34
C ASN A 307 -4.78 -17.29 -29.83
N VAL A 308 -5.81 -18.08 -30.10
CA VAL A 308 -6.46 -18.16 -31.41
C VAL A 308 -7.94 -17.96 -31.18
N LYS A 309 -8.54 -17.06 -31.93
CA LYS A 309 -9.97 -16.76 -31.84
C LYS A 309 -10.60 -16.86 -33.22
N TRP A 310 -11.66 -17.65 -33.32
CA TRP A 310 -12.54 -17.70 -34.47
C TRP A 310 -13.70 -16.74 -34.25
N VAL A 311 -13.98 -15.89 -35.24
CA VAL A 311 -15.14 -14.99 -35.25
C VAL A 311 -16.03 -15.36 -36.44
N PHE A 312 -17.33 -15.47 -36.20
CA PHE A 312 -18.37 -15.82 -37.18
C PHE A 312 -19.48 -14.77 -37.23
#